data_AF-A0A8S3IGZ6-F1
#
_entry.id   AF-A0A8S3IGZ6-F1
#
_cell.length_a   1.000
_cell.length_b   1.000
_cell.length_c   1.000
_cell.angle_alpha   90.00
_cell.angle_beta   90.00
_cell.angle_gamma   90.00
#
_symmetry.space_group_name_H-M   'P 1'
#
loop_
_entity.id
_entity.type
_entity.pdbx_description
1 polymer ?
#
loop_
_entity_poly.entity_id
_entity_poly.type
_entity_poly.pdbx_seq_one_letter_code
_entity_poly.pdbx_strand_id
1 'polypeptide(L)'
;MSKEEKETFFRDVRNIFQSIASYLKLNLPLNNLFLRDLKILGPSYRSDTQGIDTIIRIGRFIPGLLSSNEIDLLSDEWLMYSIETIDDSWIIKRKYNGLDGQEYIEHHEVDFYWNKVLSIVQINGYPKYPILSKLVKNILIISHGNADVERGFSANTNVLTKDRTLLSEKSINGLRAIYDGVEFLGAGSVHKVQVSTDMIRAVQKSAASYKEELLKMKALTASQQKESELLQPAELEKKKLIEEEQELMIKYKKLQSKHKTAELLIDEGNQRMENSLK
;
A
#
# COMPACT_ATOMS: atom_id res chain seq x y z
N MET A 1 -26.69 -5.99 38.34
CA MET A 1 -26.69 -4.93 37.31
C MET A 1 -28.03 -4.23 37.30
N SER A 2 -28.03 -2.95 37.66
CA SER A 2 -29.21 -2.08 37.63
C SER A 2 -29.68 -1.88 36.18
N LYS A 3 -30.94 -1.45 36.01
CA LYS A 3 -31.51 -1.18 34.68
C LYS A 3 -30.75 -0.04 33.97
N GLU A 4 -30.30 0.97 34.72
CA GLU A 4 -29.47 2.08 34.23
C GLU A 4 -28.08 1.64 33.80
N GLU A 5 -27.46 0.71 34.53
CA GLU A 5 -26.14 0.16 34.16
C GLU A 5 -26.23 -0.63 32.85
N LYS A 6 -27.33 -1.36 32.63
CA LYS A 6 -27.60 -2.05 31.36
C LYS A 6 -27.78 -1.07 30.20
N GLU A 7 -28.60 -0.04 30.38
CA GLU A 7 -28.84 0.95 29.32
C GLU A 7 -27.58 1.75 28.96
N THR A 8 -26.77 2.09 29.95
CA THR A 8 -25.48 2.77 29.74
C THR A 8 -24.51 1.87 28.97
N PHE A 9 -24.38 0.60 29.38
CA PHE A 9 -23.54 -0.37 28.69
C PHE A 9 -23.94 -0.53 27.21
N PHE A 10 -25.23 -0.71 26.91
CA PHE A 10 -25.68 -0.87 25.51
C PHE A 10 -25.50 0.40 24.68
N ARG A 11 -25.63 1.58 25.31
CA ARG A 11 -25.35 2.86 24.65
C ARG A 11 -23.87 3.01 24.32
N ASP A 12 -22.98 2.62 25.24
CA ASP A 12 -21.54 2.69 25.02
C ASP A 12 -21.09 1.69 23.95
N VAL A 13 -21.62 0.46 23.97
CA VAL A 13 -21.41 -0.54 22.91
C VAL A 13 -21.86 0.01 21.56
N ARG A 14 -23.05 0.64 21.49
CA ARG A 14 -23.53 1.27 20.25
C ARG A 14 -22.58 2.38 19.79
N ASN A 15 -22.11 3.23 20.69
CA ASN A 15 -21.19 4.32 20.37
C ASN A 15 -19.86 3.77 19.82
N ILE A 16 -19.33 2.69 20.41
CA ILE A 16 -18.13 2.00 19.91
C ILE A 16 -18.33 1.53 18.48
N PHE A 17 -19.44 0.83 18.19
CA PHE A 17 -19.73 0.36 16.83
C PHE A 17 -19.92 1.52 15.85
N GLN A 18 -20.55 2.63 16.27
CA GLN A 18 -20.69 3.83 15.44
C GLN A 18 -19.35 4.51 15.14
N SER A 19 -18.45 4.59 16.12
CA SER A 19 -17.09 5.11 15.93
C SER A 19 -16.27 4.22 14.99
N ILE A 20 -16.32 2.90 15.18
CA ILE A 20 -15.65 1.93 14.28
C ILE A 20 -16.20 2.07 12.85
N ALA A 21 -17.52 2.08 12.68
CA ALA A 21 -18.15 2.22 11.37
C ALA A 21 -17.77 3.55 10.69
N SER A 22 -17.73 4.65 11.45
CA SER A 22 -17.32 5.97 10.92
C SER A 22 -15.86 5.96 10.49
N TYR A 23 -14.98 5.37 11.30
CA TYR A 23 -13.58 5.20 10.97
C TYR A 23 -13.40 4.34 9.71
N LEU A 24 -14.06 3.19 9.63
CA LEU A 24 -14.00 2.32 8.46
C LEU A 24 -14.54 3.00 7.21
N LYS A 25 -15.64 3.75 7.31
CA LYS A 25 -16.20 4.48 6.16
C LYS A 25 -15.23 5.55 5.61
N LEU A 26 -14.44 6.17 6.47
CA LEU A 26 -13.44 7.18 6.09
C LEU A 26 -12.17 6.55 5.51
N ASN A 27 -11.74 5.40 6.03
CA ASN A 27 -10.44 4.81 5.73
C ASN A 27 -10.49 3.66 4.73
N LEU A 28 -11.63 2.98 4.58
CA LEU A 28 -11.79 1.97 3.55
C LEU A 28 -12.06 2.63 2.19
N PRO A 29 -11.50 2.09 1.10
CA PRO A 29 -11.70 2.60 -0.24
C PRO A 29 -13.09 2.23 -0.80
N LEU A 30 -14.15 2.39 0.00
CA LEU A 30 -15.52 1.98 -0.35
C LEU A 30 -16.04 2.68 -1.60
N ASN A 31 -15.57 3.91 -1.87
CA ASN A 31 -15.93 4.72 -3.04
C ASN A 31 -14.91 4.60 -4.17
N ASN A 32 -13.93 3.71 -4.07
CA ASN A 32 -12.96 3.51 -5.13
C ASN A 32 -13.62 2.74 -6.29
N LEU A 33 -13.90 3.46 -7.38
CA LEU A 33 -14.54 2.91 -8.56
C LEU A 33 -13.73 1.76 -9.17
N PHE A 34 -12.41 1.88 -9.23
CA PHE A 34 -11.54 0.84 -9.77
C PHE A 34 -11.68 -0.48 -8.99
N LEU A 35 -11.64 -0.44 -7.65
CA LEU A 35 -11.81 -1.66 -6.83
C LEU A 35 -13.20 -2.28 -6.99
N ARG A 36 -14.24 -1.46 -7.20
CA ARG A 36 -15.59 -1.96 -7.51
C ARG A 36 -15.62 -2.63 -8.89
N ASP A 37 -14.97 -2.03 -9.87
CA ASP A 37 -14.89 -2.55 -11.23
C ASP A 37 -14.17 -3.92 -11.25
N LEU A 38 -13.16 -4.14 -10.39
CA LEU A 38 -12.46 -5.43 -10.30
C LEU A 38 -13.35 -6.64 -9.98
N LYS A 39 -14.55 -6.41 -9.42
CA LYS A 39 -15.56 -7.46 -9.18
C LYS A 39 -15.87 -8.26 -10.44
N ILE A 40 -15.74 -7.64 -11.60
CA ILE A 40 -15.99 -8.26 -12.90
C ILE A 40 -15.10 -9.47 -13.19
N LEU A 41 -13.95 -9.58 -12.52
CA LEU A 41 -13.06 -10.72 -12.66
C LEU A 41 -13.64 -12.01 -12.02
N GLY A 42 -14.72 -11.90 -11.25
CA GLY A 42 -15.43 -13.08 -10.75
C GLY A 42 -16.12 -13.85 -11.88
N PRO A 43 -16.07 -15.20 -11.89
CA PRO A 43 -16.70 -16.02 -12.93
C PRO A 43 -18.19 -15.73 -13.14
N SER A 44 -18.90 -15.30 -12.09
CA SER A 44 -20.32 -14.94 -12.13
C SER A 44 -20.62 -13.63 -12.87
N TYR A 45 -19.65 -12.74 -13.05
CA TYR A 45 -19.80 -11.48 -13.78
C TYR A 45 -19.40 -11.57 -15.25
N ARG A 46 -19.03 -12.78 -15.69
CA ARG A 46 -18.64 -13.05 -17.08
C ARG A 46 -19.73 -12.67 -18.09
N SER A 47 -20.99 -12.88 -17.73
CA SER A 47 -22.16 -12.55 -18.55
C SER A 47 -22.78 -11.19 -18.18
N ASP A 48 -22.07 -10.34 -17.45
CA ASP A 48 -22.57 -9.02 -17.09
C ASP A 48 -22.67 -8.13 -18.34
N THR A 49 -23.84 -7.55 -18.53
CA THR A 49 -24.14 -6.57 -19.60
C THR A 49 -23.21 -5.36 -19.59
N GLN A 50 -22.72 -4.95 -18.41
CA GLN A 50 -21.79 -3.83 -18.26
C GLN A 50 -20.32 -4.27 -18.34
N GLY A 51 -20.09 -5.52 -18.75
CA GLY A 51 -18.80 -6.15 -18.60
C GLY A 51 -17.69 -5.49 -19.42
N ILE A 52 -18.02 -5.19 -20.69
CA ILE A 52 -17.10 -4.58 -21.65
C ILE A 52 -16.68 -3.18 -21.20
N ASP A 53 -17.65 -2.33 -20.85
CA ASP A 53 -17.36 -0.97 -20.39
C ASP A 53 -16.48 -0.95 -19.13
N THR A 54 -16.73 -1.92 -18.24
CA THR A 54 -15.98 -2.07 -17.00
C THR A 54 -14.55 -2.54 -17.24
N ILE A 55 -14.31 -3.55 -18.09
CA ILE A 55 -12.95 -4.00 -18.39
C ILE A 55 -12.14 -2.92 -19.12
N ILE A 56 -12.78 -2.12 -19.98
CA ILE A 56 -12.16 -0.97 -20.64
C ILE A 56 -11.76 0.10 -19.62
N ARG A 57 -12.64 0.43 -18.66
CA ARG A 57 -12.30 1.38 -17.58
C ARG A 57 -11.10 0.89 -16.77
N ILE A 58 -11.05 -0.39 -16.43
CA ILE A 58 -9.92 -1.00 -15.71
C ILE A 58 -8.64 -0.90 -16.55
N GLY A 59 -8.70 -1.25 -17.85
CA GLY A 59 -7.57 -1.18 -18.77
C GLY A 59 -7.00 0.23 -18.92
N ARG A 60 -7.87 1.26 -18.90
CA ARG A 60 -7.48 2.68 -18.92
C ARG A 60 -6.93 3.18 -17.59
N PHE A 61 -7.30 2.55 -16.48
CA PHE A 61 -6.93 3.02 -15.15
C PHE A 61 -5.44 2.79 -14.84
N ILE A 62 -4.83 1.70 -15.34
CA ILE A 62 -3.44 1.34 -15.04
C ILE A 62 -2.50 2.01 -16.07
N PRO A 63 -1.76 3.07 -15.68
CA PRO A 63 -0.97 3.85 -16.63
C PRO A 63 0.17 3.01 -17.23
N GLY A 64 0.32 3.08 -18.56
CA GLY A 64 1.40 2.41 -19.28
C GLY A 64 1.25 0.89 -19.43
N LEU A 65 0.17 0.30 -18.91
CA LEU A 65 -0.07 -1.14 -19.07
C LEU A 65 -0.54 -1.49 -20.47
N LEU A 66 -1.53 -0.75 -21.00
CA LEU A 66 -2.11 -0.97 -22.33
C LEU A 66 -2.03 0.32 -23.15
N SER A 67 -1.67 0.18 -24.43
CA SER A 67 -1.77 1.22 -25.46
C SER A 67 -3.22 1.40 -25.92
N SER A 68 -3.56 2.52 -26.56
CA SER A 68 -4.92 2.77 -27.06
C SER A 68 -5.44 1.65 -27.97
N ASN A 69 -4.58 1.13 -28.86
CA ASN A 69 -4.94 0.01 -29.76
C ASN A 69 -5.19 -1.29 -28.98
N GLU A 70 -4.42 -1.55 -27.91
CA GLU A 70 -4.65 -2.73 -27.06
C GLU A 70 -5.98 -2.62 -26.29
N ILE A 71 -6.46 -1.41 -25.98
CA ILE A 71 -7.75 -1.24 -25.29
C ILE A 71 -8.93 -1.58 -26.19
N ASP A 72 -8.87 -1.26 -27.48
CA ASP A 72 -9.91 -1.66 -28.43
C ASP A 72 -9.93 -3.19 -28.58
N LEU A 73 -8.76 -3.82 -28.76
CA LEU A 73 -8.63 -5.27 -28.84
C LEU A 73 -9.01 -6.00 -27.53
N LEU A 74 -8.82 -5.37 -26.38
CA LEU A 74 -9.26 -5.90 -25.08
C LEU A 74 -10.78 -6.09 -25.05
N SER A 75 -11.53 -5.17 -25.67
CA SER A 75 -12.99 -5.27 -25.72
C SER A 75 -13.44 -6.50 -26.53
N ASP A 76 -12.75 -6.78 -27.64
CA ASP A 76 -12.98 -7.95 -28.47
C ASP A 76 -12.63 -9.24 -27.72
N GLU A 77 -11.46 -9.29 -27.07
CA GLU A 77 -11.04 -10.44 -26.26
C GLU A 77 -12.02 -10.72 -25.12
N TRP A 78 -12.53 -9.68 -24.45
CA TRP A 78 -13.53 -9.84 -23.40
C TRP A 78 -14.83 -10.42 -23.92
N LEU A 79 -15.31 -9.96 -25.09
CA LEU A 79 -16.51 -10.51 -25.71
C LEU A 79 -16.32 -12.00 -26.06
N MET A 80 -15.18 -12.35 -26.66
CA MET A 80 -14.84 -13.75 -26.95
C MET A 80 -14.79 -14.59 -25.66
N TYR A 81 -14.17 -14.07 -24.61
CA TYR A 81 -14.16 -14.71 -23.30
C TYR A 81 -15.57 -14.86 -22.72
N SER A 82 -16.47 -13.89 -22.90
CA SER A 82 -17.83 -13.93 -22.31
C SER A 82 -18.71 -15.06 -22.87
N ILE A 83 -18.42 -15.54 -24.09
CA ILE A 83 -19.18 -16.61 -24.78
C ILE A 83 -18.48 -17.97 -24.80
N GLU A 84 -17.20 -18.03 -24.40
CA GLU A 84 -16.43 -19.27 -24.23
C GLU A 84 -17.18 -20.40 -23.46
N THR A 85 -16.96 -21.66 -23.81
CA THR A 85 -17.44 -22.74 -22.93
C THR A 85 -16.41 -22.95 -21.83
N ILE A 86 -16.79 -22.68 -20.58
CA ILE A 86 -15.92 -22.83 -19.42
C ILE A 86 -16.37 -24.06 -18.63
N ASP A 87 -15.41 -24.89 -18.26
CA ASP A 87 -15.63 -26.09 -17.47
C ASP A 87 -15.97 -25.70 -16.02
N ASP A 88 -17.07 -26.22 -15.50
CA ASP A 88 -17.53 -25.97 -14.12
C ASP A 88 -16.47 -26.37 -13.08
N SER A 89 -15.61 -27.35 -13.38
CA SER A 89 -14.50 -27.76 -12.50
C SER A 89 -13.45 -26.66 -12.30
N TRP A 90 -13.41 -25.63 -13.16
CA TRP A 90 -12.50 -24.50 -12.99
C TRP A 90 -13.03 -23.49 -11.97
N ILE A 91 -14.32 -23.57 -11.65
CA ILE A 91 -15.02 -22.68 -10.71
C ILE A 91 -15.30 -23.42 -9.40
N ILE A 92 -15.74 -24.68 -9.48
CA ILE A 92 -16.17 -25.50 -8.35
C ILE A 92 -15.05 -26.47 -7.97
N LYS A 93 -14.48 -26.28 -6.78
CA LYS A 93 -13.44 -27.15 -6.22
C LYS A 93 -14.02 -28.45 -5.69
N ARG A 94 -15.12 -28.37 -4.96
CA ARG A 94 -15.90 -29.54 -4.52
C ARG A 94 -17.31 -29.15 -4.09
N LYS A 95 -18.20 -30.13 -4.14
CA LYS A 95 -19.51 -30.09 -3.50
C LYS A 95 -19.50 -31.05 -2.32
N TYR A 96 -20.04 -30.65 -1.18
CA TYR A 96 -20.09 -31.47 0.02
C TYR A 96 -21.36 -31.19 0.82
N ASN A 97 -21.85 -32.19 1.55
CA ASN A 97 -23.01 -32.02 2.41
C ASN A 97 -22.56 -31.61 3.81
N GLY A 98 -23.19 -30.58 4.36
CA GLY A 98 -23.00 -30.18 5.74
C GLY A 98 -23.65 -31.15 6.72
N LEU A 99 -23.35 -30.95 8.01
CA LEU A 99 -23.97 -31.73 9.10
C LEU A 99 -25.49 -31.51 9.20
N ASP A 100 -25.99 -30.43 8.60
CA ASP A 100 -27.40 -30.07 8.47
C ASP A 100 -28.08 -30.70 7.23
N GLY A 101 -27.34 -31.47 6.43
CA GLY A 101 -27.82 -32.08 5.20
C GLY A 101 -27.93 -31.12 4.00
N GLN A 102 -27.46 -29.87 4.13
CA GLN A 102 -27.42 -28.92 3.01
C GLN A 102 -26.19 -29.15 2.13
N GLU A 103 -26.36 -28.99 0.82
CA GLU A 103 -25.23 -29.02 -0.12
C GLU A 103 -24.51 -27.67 -0.10
N TYR A 104 -23.20 -27.72 0.18
CA TYR A 104 -22.30 -26.58 0.12
C TYR A 104 -21.34 -26.74 -1.06
N ILE A 105 -21.05 -25.60 -1.69
CA ILE A 105 -20.12 -25.52 -2.82
C ILE A 105 -18.88 -24.79 -2.34
N GLU A 106 -17.73 -25.46 -2.44
CA GLU A 106 -16.43 -24.80 -2.30
C GLU A 106 -15.94 -24.37 -3.68
N HIS A 107 -15.64 -23.08 -3.81
CA HIS A 107 -15.12 -22.50 -5.05
C HIS A 107 -13.60 -22.50 -5.06
N HIS A 108 -13.03 -22.54 -6.26
CA HIS A 108 -11.61 -22.24 -6.46
C HIS A 108 -11.31 -20.76 -6.22
N GLU A 109 -10.05 -20.47 -5.90
CA GLU A 109 -9.54 -19.10 -5.86
C GLU A 109 -9.60 -18.46 -7.26
N VAL A 110 -9.73 -17.14 -7.31
CA VAL A 110 -9.94 -16.40 -8.57
C VAL A 110 -8.75 -16.52 -9.52
N ASP A 111 -7.54 -16.62 -8.98
CA ASP A 111 -6.30 -16.80 -9.73
C ASP A 111 -6.20 -18.20 -10.37
N PHE A 112 -6.66 -19.25 -9.68
CA PHE A 112 -6.77 -20.59 -10.26
C PHE A 112 -7.69 -20.59 -11.49
N TYR A 113 -8.87 -19.98 -11.35
CA TYR A 113 -9.83 -19.82 -12.44
C TYR A 113 -9.21 -19.10 -13.64
N TRP A 114 -8.62 -17.92 -13.41
CA TRP A 114 -8.00 -17.14 -14.49
C TRP A 114 -6.79 -17.83 -15.08
N ASN A 115 -6.00 -18.59 -14.32
CA ASN A 115 -4.91 -19.39 -14.86
C ASN A 115 -5.43 -20.38 -15.91
N LYS A 116 -6.56 -21.06 -15.64
CA LYS A 116 -7.19 -21.95 -16.62
C LYS A 116 -7.70 -21.20 -17.85
N VAL A 117 -8.44 -20.10 -17.67
CA VAL A 117 -8.93 -19.28 -18.79
C VAL A 117 -7.78 -18.77 -19.67
N LEU A 118 -6.72 -18.25 -19.06
CA LEU A 118 -5.59 -17.68 -19.77
C LEU A 118 -4.64 -18.74 -20.37
N SER A 119 -4.82 -20.01 -20.01
CA SER A 119 -4.12 -21.15 -20.61
C SER A 119 -4.76 -21.64 -21.91
N ILE A 120 -5.94 -21.13 -22.26
CA ILE A 120 -6.60 -21.47 -23.53
C ILE A 120 -5.75 -20.93 -24.69
N VAL A 121 -5.44 -21.82 -25.63
CA VAL A 121 -4.69 -21.52 -26.84
C VAL A 121 -5.56 -21.65 -28.08
N GLN A 122 -5.18 -20.90 -29.11
CA GLN A 122 -5.74 -21.03 -30.46
C GLN A 122 -5.18 -22.29 -31.16
N ILE A 123 -5.70 -22.61 -32.34
CA ILE A 123 -5.27 -23.76 -33.16
C ILE A 123 -3.78 -23.72 -33.49
N ASN A 124 -3.23 -22.51 -33.64
CA ASN A 124 -1.82 -22.26 -33.94
C ASN A 124 -0.90 -22.32 -32.69
N GLY A 125 -1.45 -22.63 -31.51
CA GLY A 125 -0.71 -22.72 -30.25
C GLY A 125 -0.44 -21.38 -29.55
N TYR A 126 -0.84 -20.24 -30.13
CA TYR A 126 -0.71 -18.95 -29.46
C TYR A 126 -1.82 -18.74 -28.41
N PRO A 127 -1.55 -17.95 -27.34
CA PRO A 127 -2.57 -17.63 -26.34
C PRO A 127 -3.82 -17.03 -26.98
N LYS A 128 -5.00 -17.48 -26.52
CA LYS A 128 -6.28 -16.99 -27.06
C LYS A 128 -6.60 -15.56 -26.65
N TYR A 129 -6.20 -15.17 -25.44
CA TYR A 129 -6.47 -13.85 -24.86
C TYR A 129 -5.19 -13.16 -24.38
N PRO A 130 -4.27 -12.77 -25.27
CA PRO A 130 -2.98 -12.19 -24.87
C PRO A 130 -3.12 -10.87 -24.10
N ILE A 131 -4.05 -9.99 -24.50
CA ILE A 131 -4.20 -8.66 -23.89
C ILE A 131 -4.93 -8.77 -22.55
N LEU A 132 -6.00 -9.57 -22.51
CA LEU A 132 -6.71 -9.90 -21.28
C LEU A 132 -5.77 -10.60 -20.28
N SER A 133 -4.90 -11.50 -20.75
CA SER A 133 -3.88 -12.15 -19.91
C SER A 133 -2.95 -11.14 -19.27
N LYS A 134 -2.44 -10.18 -20.06
CA LYS A 134 -1.59 -9.09 -19.57
C LYS A 134 -2.32 -8.27 -18.51
N LEU A 135 -3.58 -7.88 -18.76
CA LEU A 135 -4.36 -7.08 -17.83
C LEU A 135 -4.67 -7.83 -16.53
N VAL A 136 -5.26 -9.01 -16.63
CA VAL A 136 -5.71 -9.81 -15.47
C VAL A 136 -4.54 -10.19 -14.57
N LYS A 137 -3.40 -10.61 -15.13
CA LYS A 137 -2.21 -10.93 -14.33
C LYS A 137 -1.71 -9.72 -13.53
N ASN A 138 -1.75 -8.52 -14.10
CA ASN A 138 -1.33 -7.30 -13.40
C ASN A 138 -2.34 -6.84 -12.34
N ILE A 139 -3.61 -7.20 -12.47
CA ILE A 139 -4.62 -6.92 -11.44
C ILE A 139 -4.51 -7.90 -10.28
N LEU A 140 -4.35 -9.20 -10.57
CA LEU A 140 -4.32 -10.24 -9.54
C LEU A 140 -3.05 -10.23 -8.67
N ILE A 141 -2.03 -9.45 -9.03
CA ILE A 141 -0.87 -9.18 -8.16
C ILE A 141 -1.11 -8.04 -7.17
N ILE A 142 -2.21 -7.29 -7.30
CA ILE A 142 -2.54 -6.23 -6.34
C ILE A 142 -2.94 -6.91 -5.03
N SER A 143 -2.18 -6.66 -3.97
CA SER A 143 -2.41 -7.29 -2.68
C SER A 143 -3.83 -7.04 -2.17
N HIS A 144 -4.51 -8.12 -1.78
CA HIS A 144 -5.92 -8.12 -1.39
C HIS A 144 -6.16 -7.65 0.05
N GLY A 145 -5.12 -7.19 0.75
CA GLY A 145 -5.20 -6.61 2.09
C GLY A 145 -3.90 -6.73 2.86
N ASN A 146 -3.93 -6.42 4.16
CA ASN A 146 -2.74 -6.45 5.01
C ASN A 146 -2.21 -7.87 5.26
N ALA A 147 -2.96 -8.92 4.92
CA ALA A 147 -2.57 -10.30 5.18
C ALA A 147 -1.24 -10.70 4.51
N ASP A 148 -0.95 -10.19 3.31
CA ASP A 148 0.34 -10.45 2.64
C ASP A 148 1.50 -9.74 3.34
N VAL A 149 1.26 -8.52 3.82
CA VAL A 149 2.22 -7.74 4.60
C VAL A 149 2.47 -8.41 5.96
N GLU A 150 1.42 -8.91 6.61
CA GLU A 150 1.50 -9.64 7.88
C GLU A 150 2.19 -11.01 7.72
N ARG A 151 1.96 -11.70 6.60
CA ARG A 151 2.74 -12.88 6.21
C ARG A 151 4.21 -12.51 6.05
N GLY A 152 4.52 -11.38 5.41
CA GLY A 152 5.87 -10.83 5.31
C GLY A 152 6.51 -10.59 6.69
N PHE A 153 5.78 -10.00 7.64
CA PHE A 153 6.27 -9.80 9.01
C PHE A 153 6.52 -11.10 9.77
N SER A 154 5.62 -12.07 9.63
CA SER A 154 5.78 -13.41 10.23
C SER A 154 7.02 -14.10 9.67
N ALA A 155 7.22 -14.01 8.37
CA ALA A 155 8.37 -14.60 7.70
C ALA A 155 9.67 -13.85 8.04
N ASN A 156 9.61 -12.54 8.30
CA ASN A 156 10.72 -11.76 8.85
C ASN A 156 11.05 -12.12 10.29
N THR A 157 10.07 -12.54 11.10
CA THR A 157 10.31 -13.02 12.47
C THR A 157 11.16 -14.28 12.48
N ASN A 158 11.01 -15.15 11.48
CA ASN A 158 11.87 -16.33 11.31
C ASN A 158 13.31 -15.97 10.91
N VAL A 159 13.53 -14.80 10.26
CA VAL A 159 14.86 -14.29 9.89
C VAL A 159 15.51 -13.54 11.05
N LEU A 160 14.70 -12.75 11.78
CA LEU A 160 15.05 -11.97 12.97
C LEU A 160 14.91 -12.82 14.24
N THR A 161 15.74 -13.87 14.36
CA THR A 161 15.80 -14.66 15.59
C THR A 161 16.35 -13.83 16.76
N LYS A 162 16.15 -14.30 18.00
CA LYS A 162 16.63 -13.60 19.23
C LYS A 162 18.14 -13.33 19.24
N ASP A 163 18.91 -14.12 18.49
CA ASP A 163 20.36 -13.97 18.34
C ASP A 163 20.77 -13.05 17.15
N ARG A 164 19.81 -12.61 16.33
CA ARG A 164 19.99 -11.80 15.12
C ARG A 164 19.26 -10.45 15.19
N THR A 165 19.20 -9.86 16.38
CA THR A 165 18.49 -8.58 16.63
C THR A 165 19.20 -7.34 16.09
N LEU A 166 20.47 -7.45 15.72
CA LEU A 166 21.33 -6.35 15.24
C LEU A 166 21.64 -6.42 13.74
N LEU A 167 20.75 -7.00 12.93
CA LEU A 167 20.92 -7.02 11.48
C LEU A 167 20.53 -5.68 10.86
N SER A 168 21.37 -5.17 9.97
CA SER A 168 21.02 -4.04 9.11
C SER A 168 19.89 -4.44 8.14
N GLU A 169 19.10 -3.47 7.69
CA GLU A 169 18.05 -3.69 6.69
C GLU A 169 18.57 -4.42 5.45
N LYS A 170 19.76 -4.05 4.95
CA LYS A 170 20.42 -4.73 3.83
C LYS A 170 20.67 -6.21 4.10
N SER A 171 21.10 -6.54 5.31
CA SER A 171 21.33 -7.94 5.72
C SER A 171 20.02 -8.73 5.80
N ILE A 172 18.95 -8.10 6.30
CA ILE A 172 17.61 -8.69 6.34
C ILE A 172 17.12 -8.96 4.92
N ASN A 173 17.21 -7.97 4.02
CA ASN A 173 16.80 -8.10 2.62
C ASN A 173 17.59 -9.21 1.90
N GLY A 174 18.91 -9.31 2.15
CA GLY A 174 19.73 -10.38 1.60
C GLY A 174 19.32 -11.78 2.07
N LEU A 175 19.07 -11.95 3.37
CA LEU A 175 18.57 -13.22 3.92
C LEU A 175 17.17 -13.56 3.39
N ARG A 176 16.30 -12.54 3.29
CA ARG A 176 14.95 -12.67 2.77
C ARG A 176 14.94 -13.14 1.32
N ALA A 177 15.79 -12.55 0.48
CA ALA A 177 15.94 -12.96 -0.92
C ALA A 177 16.35 -14.43 -1.06
N ILE A 178 17.23 -14.93 -0.17
CA ILE A 178 17.61 -16.36 -0.16
C ILE A 178 16.43 -17.23 0.27
N TYR A 179 15.73 -16.85 1.34
CA TYR A 179 14.58 -17.59 1.84
C TYR A 179 13.48 -17.69 0.77
N ASP A 180 13.09 -16.56 0.17
CA ASP A 180 12.07 -16.51 -0.88
C ASP A 180 12.53 -17.26 -2.14
N GLY A 181 13.83 -17.20 -2.47
CA GLY A 181 14.40 -17.98 -3.57
C GLY A 181 14.34 -19.49 -3.35
N VAL A 182 14.59 -19.97 -2.13
CA VAL A 182 14.44 -21.40 -1.78
C VAL A 182 12.98 -21.82 -1.79
N GLU A 183 12.09 -20.97 -1.29
CA GLU A 183 10.66 -21.23 -1.31
C GLU A 183 10.16 -21.40 -2.74
N PHE A 184 10.55 -20.46 -3.63
CA PHE A 184 10.12 -20.43 -5.03
C PHE A 184 10.77 -21.53 -5.88
N LEU A 185 12.10 -21.68 -5.83
CA LEU A 185 12.84 -22.61 -6.70
C LEU A 185 12.86 -24.05 -6.16
N GLY A 186 12.77 -24.19 -4.84
CA GLY A 186 12.91 -25.47 -4.14
C GLY A 186 11.60 -26.00 -3.54
N ALA A 187 10.47 -25.30 -3.72
CA ALA A 187 9.20 -25.60 -3.05
C ALA A 187 9.40 -25.75 -1.53
N GLY A 188 10.12 -24.80 -0.94
CA GLY A 188 10.47 -24.78 0.48
C GLY A 188 11.59 -25.73 0.91
N SER A 189 12.22 -26.44 -0.02
CA SER A 189 13.29 -27.40 0.27
C SER A 189 14.61 -27.03 -0.42
N VAL A 190 15.65 -26.76 0.38
CA VAL A 190 16.98 -26.37 -0.13
C VAL A 190 17.57 -27.39 -1.09
N HIS A 191 17.44 -28.69 -0.81
CA HIS A 191 18.01 -29.76 -1.64
C HIS A 191 17.36 -29.90 -3.02
N LYS A 192 16.18 -29.27 -3.23
CA LYS A 192 15.49 -29.25 -4.53
C LYS A 192 15.89 -28.08 -5.41
N VAL A 193 16.59 -27.08 -4.84
CA VAL A 193 17.06 -25.91 -5.59
C VAL A 193 18.19 -26.35 -6.51
N GLN A 194 17.95 -26.29 -7.82
CA GLN A 194 18.99 -26.56 -8.81
C GLN A 194 19.95 -25.38 -8.89
N VAL A 195 21.22 -25.63 -8.62
CA VAL A 195 22.27 -24.60 -8.67
C VAL A 195 22.59 -24.31 -10.14
N SER A 196 22.21 -23.12 -10.61
CA SER A 196 22.52 -22.68 -11.97
C SER A 196 23.95 -22.15 -12.09
N THR A 197 24.49 -22.14 -13.31
CA THR A 197 25.80 -21.53 -13.59
C THR A 197 25.84 -20.05 -13.21
N ASP A 198 24.70 -19.34 -13.32
CA ASP A 198 24.60 -17.94 -12.93
C ASP A 198 24.71 -17.74 -11.42
N MET A 199 24.13 -18.64 -10.62
CA MET A 199 24.30 -18.62 -9.15
C MET A 199 25.78 -18.80 -8.77
N ILE A 200 26.49 -19.71 -9.43
CA ILE A 200 27.92 -19.94 -9.20
C ILE A 200 28.72 -18.67 -9.54
N ARG A 201 28.47 -18.06 -10.71
CA ARG A 201 29.13 -16.82 -11.12
C ARG A 201 28.82 -15.66 -10.17
N ALA A 202 27.59 -15.57 -9.67
CA ALA A 202 27.19 -14.53 -8.72
C ALA A 202 27.97 -14.66 -7.40
N VAL A 203 28.09 -15.88 -6.87
CA VAL A 203 28.89 -16.14 -5.66
C VAL A 203 30.36 -15.81 -5.89
N GLN A 204 30.95 -16.20 -7.02
CA GLN A 204 32.34 -15.88 -7.36
C GLN A 204 32.61 -14.38 -7.43
N LYS A 205 31.63 -13.59 -7.92
CA LYS A 205 31.74 -12.12 -8.01
C LYS A 205 31.42 -11.40 -6.70
N SER A 206 30.76 -12.05 -5.74
CA SER A 206 30.25 -11.41 -4.52
C SER A 206 31.31 -10.65 -3.72
N ALA A 207 32.52 -11.21 -3.58
CA ALA A 207 33.61 -10.56 -2.85
C ALA A 207 34.09 -9.27 -3.54
N ALA A 208 34.17 -9.28 -4.87
CA ALA A 208 34.53 -8.10 -5.65
C ALA A 208 33.43 -7.04 -5.57
N SER A 209 32.17 -7.43 -5.74
CA SER A 209 31.01 -6.53 -5.61
C SER A 209 30.92 -5.89 -4.23
N TYR A 210 31.14 -6.66 -3.16
CA TYR A 210 31.17 -6.14 -1.79
C TYR A 210 32.28 -5.12 -1.57
N LYS A 211 33.49 -5.39 -2.10
CA LYS A 211 34.61 -4.45 -2.01
C LYS A 211 34.31 -3.14 -2.76
N GLU A 212 33.69 -3.23 -3.94
CA GLU A 212 33.26 -2.06 -4.70
C GLU A 212 32.21 -1.24 -3.94
N GLU A 213 31.23 -1.90 -3.33
CA GLU A 213 30.21 -1.23 -2.52
C GLU A 213 30.82 -0.53 -1.29
N LEU A 214 31.77 -1.16 -0.60
CA LEU A 214 32.48 -0.54 0.51
C LEU A 214 33.24 0.74 0.09
N LEU A 215 33.85 0.75 -1.10
CA LEU A 215 34.51 1.94 -1.62
C LEU A 215 33.50 3.06 -1.92
N LYS A 216 32.36 2.72 -2.53
CA LYS A 216 31.27 3.67 -2.79
C LYS A 216 30.71 4.26 -1.50
N MET A 217 30.46 3.42 -0.49
CA MET A 217 29.97 3.85 0.81
C MET A 217 30.95 4.81 1.49
N LYS A 218 32.25 4.50 1.49
CA LYS A 218 33.29 5.39 2.04
C LYS A 218 33.33 6.75 1.33
N ALA A 219 33.25 6.75 0.01
CA ALA A 219 33.23 7.98 -0.79
C ALA A 219 31.97 8.82 -0.49
N LEU A 220 30.81 8.17 -0.37
CA LEU A 220 29.54 8.83 -0.07
C LEU A 220 29.57 9.46 1.33
N THR A 221 30.03 8.72 2.34
CA THR A 221 30.16 9.23 3.72
C THR A 221 31.15 10.40 3.79
N ALA A 222 32.28 10.31 3.10
CA ALA A 222 33.24 11.42 3.05
C ALA A 222 32.64 12.66 2.36
N SER A 223 31.83 12.48 1.31
CA SER A 223 31.12 13.58 0.64
C SER A 223 30.06 14.21 1.56
N GLN A 224 29.25 13.39 2.24
CA GLN A 224 28.24 13.84 3.18
C GLN A 224 28.85 14.56 4.39
N GLN A 225 29.99 14.07 4.90
CA GLN A 225 30.72 14.74 5.97
C GLN A 225 31.18 16.13 5.54
N LYS A 226 31.82 16.24 4.36
CA LYS A 226 32.23 17.54 3.81
C LYS A 226 31.04 18.49 3.61
N GLU A 227 29.94 17.98 3.06
CA GLU A 227 28.71 18.77 2.88
C GLU A 227 28.13 19.24 4.22
N SER A 228 28.09 18.36 5.23
CA SER A 228 27.64 18.73 6.58
C SER A 228 28.56 19.75 7.26
N GLU A 229 29.87 19.66 7.09
CA GLU A 229 30.84 20.62 7.61
C GLU A 229 30.70 22.00 6.93
N LEU A 230 30.39 22.03 5.64
CA LEU A 230 30.09 23.26 4.89
C LEU A 230 28.77 23.91 5.32
N LEU A 231 27.75 23.10 5.64
CA LEU A 231 26.42 23.59 6.01
C LEU A 231 26.29 23.96 7.50
N GLN A 232 27.09 23.37 8.39
CA GLN A 232 27.11 23.67 9.83
C GLN A 232 27.16 25.18 10.18
N PRO A 233 28.05 26.00 9.60
CA PRO A 233 28.08 27.44 9.91
C PRO A 233 26.80 28.16 9.49
N ALA A 234 26.23 27.82 8.33
CA ALA A 234 24.99 28.41 7.84
C ALA A 234 23.77 27.99 8.69
N GLU A 235 23.73 26.73 9.16
CA GLU A 235 22.68 26.25 10.08
C GLU A 235 22.77 26.92 11.46
N LEU A 236 23.99 27.15 11.96
CA LEU A 236 24.22 27.85 13.22
C LEU A 236 23.78 29.31 13.11
N GLU A 237 24.09 29.99 12.00
CA GLU A 237 23.64 31.35 11.72
C GLU A 237 22.11 31.44 11.60
N LYS A 238 21.49 30.49 10.88
CA LYS A 238 20.03 30.41 10.78
C LYS A 238 19.35 30.24 12.14
N LYS A 239 19.92 29.40 13.03
CA LYS A 239 19.40 29.25 14.41
C LYS A 239 19.48 30.56 15.20
N LYS A 240 20.60 31.29 15.12
CA LYS A 240 20.75 32.59 15.79
C LYS A 240 19.72 33.60 15.28
N LEU A 241 19.51 33.67 13.97
CA LEU A 241 18.52 34.57 13.37
C LEU A 241 17.09 34.24 13.83
N ILE A 242 16.75 32.95 13.97
CA ILE A 242 15.44 32.52 14.49
C ILE A 242 15.26 32.93 15.96
N GLU A 243 16.30 32.78 16.78
CA GLU A 243 16.27 33.23 18.18
C GLU A 243 16.10 34.75 18.29
N GLU A 244 16.83 35.52 17.48
CA GLU A 244 16.69 36.98 17.40
C GLU A 244 15.29 37.41 16.95
N GLU A 245 14.69 36.72 15.96
CA GLU A 245 13.33 36.98 15.50
C GLU A 245 12.29 36.74 16.61
N GLN A 246 12.45 35.66 17.38
CA GLN A 246 11.57 35.36 18.51
C GLN A 246 11.66 36.41 19.62
N GLU A 247 12.87 36.88 19.94
CA GLU A 247 13.07 37.96 20.91
C GLU A 247 12.42 39.27 20.46
N LEU A 248 12.59 39.63 19.18
CA LEU A 248 11.96 40.78 18.56
C LEU A 248 10.44 40.71 18.63
N MET A 249 9.86 39.54 18.33
CA MET A 249 8.43 39.27 18.46
C MET A 249 7.90 39.48 19.88
N ILE A 250 8.64 39.02 20.89
CA ILE A 250 8.27 39.22 22.31
C ILE A 250 8.34 40.71 22.65
N LYS A 251 9.38 41.43 22.23
CA LYS A 251 9.51 42.88 22.43
C LYS A 251 8.37 43.63 21.76
N TYR A 252 8.02 43.27 20.53
CA TYR A 252 6.93 43.90 19.78
C TYR A 252 5.57 43.72 20.48
N LYS A 253 5.25 42.50 20.95
CA LYS A 253 4.03 42.24 21.74
C LYS A 253 3.97 43.08 23.02
N LYS A 254 5.09 43.21 23.75
CA LYS A 254 5.17 44.06 24.95
C LYS A 254 4.98 45.54 24.62
N LEU A 255 5.47 45.99 23.46
CA LEU A 255 5.30 47.38 23.03
C LEU A 255 3.84 47.66 22.65
N GLN A 256 3.19 46.74 21.92
CA GLN A 256 1.77 46.83 21.60
C GLN A 256 0.88 46.86 22.84
N SER A 257 1.17 46.04 23.86
CA SER A 257 0.38 46.06 25.09
C SER A 257 0.52 47.41 25.82
N LYS A 258 1.74 47.95 25.90
CA LYS A 258 1.98 49.29 26.46
C LYS A 258 1.25 50.39 25.67
N HIS A 259 1.27 50.33 24.33
CA HIS A 259 0.55 51.28 23.49
C HIS A 259 -0.95 51.24 23.76
N LYS A 260 -1.53 50.04 23.81
CA LYS A 260 -2.96 49.85 24.10
C LYS A 260 -3.35 50.35 25.48
N THR A 261 -2.50 50.15 26.49
CA THR A 261 -2.72 50.72 27.83
C THR A 261 -2.65 52.25 27.81
N ALA A 262 -1.71 52.84 27.06
CA ALA A 262 -1.60 54.28 26.93
C ALA A 262 -2.84 54.88 26.23
N GLU A 263 -3.33 54.25 25.16
CA GLU A 263 -4.59 54.65 24.50
C GLU A 263 -5.78 54.62 25.46
N LEU A 264 -5.93 53.54 26.24
CA LEU A 264 -7.00 53.44 27.25
C LEU A 264 -6.92 54.56 28.30
N LEU A 265 -5.72 54.91 28.76
CA LEU A 265 -5.54 56.00 29.73
C LEU A 265 -5.84 57.38 29.11
N ILE A 266 -5.52 57.58 27.84
CA ILE A 266 -5.85 58.81 27.10
C ILE A 266 -7.37 58.92 26.92
N ASP A 267 -8.03 57.84 26.51
CA ASP A 267 -9.49 57.79 26.35
C ASP A 267 -10.22 58.01 27.69
N GLU A 268 -9.75 57.38 28.76
CA GLU A 268 -10.30 57.58 30.10
C GLU A 268 -10.08 59.02 30.60
N GLY A 269 -8.91 59.59 30.32
CA GLY A 269 -8.62 61.00 30.59
C GLY A 269 -9.55 61.95 29.82
N ASN A 270 -9.79 61.69 28.54
CA ASN A 270 -10.68 62.48 27.70
C ASN A 270 -12.14 62.39 28.17
N GLN A 271 -12.63 61.20 28.54
CA GLN A 271 -13.97 61.03 29.11
C GLN A 271 -14.15 61.76 30.44
N ARG A 272 -13.14 61.74 31.32
CA ARG A 272 -13.19 62.50 32.58
C ARG A 272 -13.22 64.01 32.34
N MET A 273 -12.51 64.50 31.33
CA MET A 273 -12.57 65.92 30.94
C MET A 273 -13.94 66.30 30.37
N GLU A 274 -14.53 65.50 29.47
CA GLU A 274 -15.88 65.74 28.95
C GLU A 274 -16.95 65.74 30.04
N ASN A 275 -16.85 64.83 31.01
CA ASN A 275 -17.76 64.78 32.15
C ASN A 275 -17.59 65.96 33.13
N SER A 276 -16.43 66.62 33.13
CA SER A 276 -16.15 67.79 33.97
C SER A 276 -16.56 69.11 33.31
N LEU A 277 -16.91 69.09 32.02
CA LEU A 277 -17.33 70.24 31.22
C LEU A 277 -18.86 70.31 31.03
N LYS A 278 -19.63 69.43 31.70
CA LYS A 278 -21.10 69.48 31.85
C LYS A 278 -21.47 69.94 33.25
#